data_AF-A0A822YIE1-F1
#
_entry.id   AF-A0A822YIE1-F1
#
_cell.length_a   1.000
_cell.length_b   1.000
_cell.length_c   1.000
_cell.angle_alpha   90.00
_cell.angle_beta   90.00
_cell.angle_gamma   90.00
#
_symmetry.space_group_name_H-M   'P 1'
#
loop_
_entity.id
_entity.type
_entity.pdbx_description
1 polymer ?
#
loop_
_entity_poly.entity_id
_entity_poly.type
_entity_poly.pdbx_seq_one_letter_code
_entity_poly.pdbx_strand_id
1 'polypeptide(L)'
;MEGSSMVRQQMIQFLLFSSAQLGVRPIVKYTALSLYAERFYPSLNKKARFMRDNSKRNWLLQPFRESNMQLFALISLWISSKIHESCPLSVKSLKSLGDEIIGEQHFTIRDFLESEVVFMQVLDFEIGVSNIAFLFLEDLLIQFRELARVGELVNFETCMNIMDLLYETEETSSLYASPCSLAASILACFLT
;
A
#
# COMPACT_ATOMS: atom_id res chain seq x y z
N MET A 1 -18.98 -4.98 -11.76
CA MET A 1 -17.78 -4.17 -11.46
C MET A 1 -17.83 -3.56 -10.05
N GLU A 2 -19.01 -3.38 -9.44
CA GLU A 2 -19.18 -2.94 -8.04
C GLU A 2 -18.47 -3.83 -6.99
N GLY A 3 -18.42 -5.16 -7.17
CA GLY A 3 -17.76 -6.04 -6.21
C GLY A 3 -16.24 -5.92 -6.13
N SER A 4 -15.56 -5.45 -7.19
CA SER A 4 -14.09 -5.28 -7.17
C SER A 4 -13.65 -4.02 -6.44
N SER A 5 -14.53 -3.01 -6.39
CA SER A 5 -14.29 -1.74 -5.73
C SER A 5 -14.35 -1.87 -4.22
N MET A 6 -15.43 -2.47 -3.73
CA MET A 6 -15.64 -2.67 -2.30
C MET A 6 -14.51 -3.49 -1.68
N VAL A 7 -14.04 -4.53 -2.37
CA VAL A 7 -12.90 -5.33 -1.94
C VAL A 7 -11.61 -4.50 -1.91
N ARG A 8 -11.35 -3.67 -2.94
CA ARG A 8 -10.17 -2.78 -2.94
C ARG A 8 -10.21 -1.83 -1.76
N GLN A 9 -11.34 -1.17 -1.53
CA GLN A 9 -11.52 -0.22 -0.42
C GLN A 9 -11.28 -0.89 0.93
N GLN A 10 -11.89 -2.07 1.17
CA GLN A 10 -11.68 -2.86 2.39
C GLN A 10 -10.20 -3.19 2.61
N MET A 11 -9.48 -3.57 1.55
CA MET A 11 -8.06 -3.92 1.66
C MET A 11 -7.17 -2.69 1.91
N ILE A 12 -7.53 -1.53 1.37
CA ILE A 12 -6.82 -0.28 1.68
C ILE A 12 -7.06 0.12 3.12
N GLN A 13 -8.30 0.06 3.60
CA GLN A 13 -8.62 0.33 5.01
C GLN A 13 -7.89 -0.63 5.95
N PHE A 14 -7.82 -1.92 5.59
CA PHE A 14 -7.04 -2.91 6.33
C PHE A 14 -5.55 -2.54 6.39
N LEU A 15 -4.96 -2.12 5.27
CA LEU A 15 -3.56 -1.73 5.21
C LEU A 15 -3.29 -0.45 6.01
N LEU A 16 -4.14 0.58 5.90
CA LEU A 16 -4.07 1.81 6.67
C LEU A 16 -4.16 1.51 8.18
N PHE A 17 -5.15 0.72 8.59
CA PHE A 17 -5.31 0.28 9.97
C PHE A 17 -4.07 -0.49 10.47
N SER A 18 -3.58 -1.45 9.69
CA SER A 18 -2.40 -2.25 10.05
C SER A 18 -1.15 -1.38 10.17
N SER A 19 -0.98 -0.38 9.30
CA SER A 19 0.14 0.55 9.35
C SER A 19 0.14 1.37 10.65
N ALA A 20 -1.04 1.78 11.12
CA ALA A 20 -1.20 2.49 12.37
C ALA A 20 -0.89 1.59 13.58
N GLN A 21 -1.40 0.35 13.59
CA GLN A 21 -1.11 -0.61 14.67
C GLN A 21 0.38 -0.96 14.77
N LEU A 22 1.07 -1.04 13.63
CA LEU A 22 2.51 -1.31 13.59
C LEU A 22 3.36 -0.06 13.86
N GLY A 23 2.75 1.14 13.95
CA GLY A 23 3.46 2.39 14.21
C GLY A 23 4.50 2.74 13.14
N VAL A 24 4.27 2.37 11.87
CA VAL A 24 5.24 2.61 10.80
C VAL A 24 5.26 4.07 10.36
N ARG A 25 6.39 4.51 9.82
CA ARG A 25 6.53 5.87 9.29
C ARG A 25 5.64 6.08 8.05
N PRO A 26 5.21 7.33 7.74
CA PRO A 26 4.39 7.62 6.57
C PRO A 26 4.96 7.10 5.25
N ILE A 27 6.26 7.24 5.03
CA ILE A 27 6.92 6.70 3.82
C ILE A 27 6.72 5.19 3.69
N VAL A 28 6.77 4.43 4.79
CA VAL A 28 6.54 2.98 4.77
C VAL A 28 5.09 2.67 4.42
N LYS A 29 4.14 3.40 5.01
CA LYS A 29 2.70 3.29 4.74
C LYS A 29 2.39 3.52 3.25
N TYR A 30 2.84 4.65 2.70
CA TYR A 30 2.50 5.02 1.32
C TYR A 30 3.26 4.20 0.27
N THR A 31 4.49 3.77 0.54
CA THR A 31 5.18 2.79 -0.29
C THR A 31 4.45 1.44 -0.31
N ALA A 32 3.96 0.97 0.84
CA ALA A 32 3.19 -0.27 0.92
C ALA A 32 1.87 -0.17 0.14
N LEU A 33 1.15 0.95 0.25
CA LEU A 33 -0.04 1.23 -0.54
C LEU A 33 0.23 1.16 -2.05
N SER A 34 1.30 1.81 -2.53
CA SER A 34 1.67 1.77 -3.95
C SER A 34 2.03 0.35 -4.40
N LEU A 35 2.87 -0.37 -3.63
CA LEU A 35 3.22 -1.75 -3.93
C LEU A 35 2.00 -2.67 -3.98
N TYR A 36 1.06 -2.52 -3.05
CA TYR A 36 -0.09 -3.39 -2.92
C TYR A 36 -1.23 -3.03 -3.89
N ALA A 37 -1.80 -1.83 -3.75
CA ALA A 37 -3.05 -1.44 -4.40
C ALA A 37 -2.85 -1.07 -5.87
N GLU A 38 -1.72 -0.46 -6.23
CA GLU A 38 -1.47 0.05 -7.58
C GLU A 38 -0.72 -0.96 -8.44
N ARG A 39 0.04 -1.87 -7.82
CA ARG A 39 0.96 -2.77 -8.55
C ARG A 39 0.61 -4.24 -8.36
N PHE A 40 0.61 -4.75 -7.12
CA PHE A 40 0.40 -6.17 -6.85
C PHE A 40 -1.02 -6.62 -7.22
N TYR A 41 -2.04 -5.94 -6.71
CA TYR A 41 -3.44 -6.31 -6.95
C TYR A 41 -3.83 -6.26 -8.46
N PRO A 42 -3.47 -5.22 -9.24
CA PRO A 42 -3.70 -5.23 -10.69
C PRO A 42 -2.88 -6.30 -11.43
N SER A 43 -1.67 -6.62 -10.95
CA SER A 43 -0.82 -7.66 -11.55
C SER A 43 -1.38 -9.06 -11.32
N LEU A 44 -2.02 -9.32 -10.18
CA LEU A 44 -2.74 -10.57 -9.95
C LEU A 44 -3.86 -10.77 -10.97
N ASN A 45 -4.66 -9.75 -11.28
CA ASN A 45 -5.73 -9.86 -12.29
C ASN A 45 -5.18 -10.09 -13.70
N LYS A 46 -4.02 -9.50 -14.04
CA LYS A 46 -3.33 -9.74 -15.30
C LYS A 46 -2.74 -11.16 -15.35
N LYS A 47 -2.00 -11.56 -14.31
CA LYS A 47 -1.30 -12.86 -14.20
C LYS A 47 -2.21 -14.04 -13.91
N ALA A 48 -3.39 -13.86 -13.31
CA ALA A 48 -4.40 -14.91 -13.14
C ALA A 48 -4.87 -15.48 -14.48
N ARG A 49 -4.84 -14.68 -15.56
CA ARG A 49 -5.07 -15.17 -16.93
C ARG A 49 -3.93 -16.03 -17.47
N PHE A 50 -2.69 -15.78 -17.04
CA PHE A 50 -1.48 -16.52 -17.45
C PHE A 50 -1.18 -17.75 -16.57
N MET A 51 -1.52 -17.70 -15.28
CA MET A 51 -1.30 -18.76 -14.27
C MET A 51 -2.28 -19.94 -14.40
N ARG A 52 -3.13 -19.95 -15.45
CA ARG A 52 -4.08 -21.04 -15.70
C ARG A 52 -3.37 -22.32 -16.19
N ASP A 53 -2.15 -22.20 -16.72
CA ASP A 53 -1.45 -23.25 -17.47
C ASP A 53 -0.26 -23.92 -16.73
N ASN A 54 0.17 -23.39 -15.58
CA ASN A 54 1.32 -23.96 -14.84
C ASN A 54 0.88 -24.88 -13.68
N SER A 55 1.40 -26.11 -13.69
CA SER A 55 1.18 -27.22 -12.75
C SER A 55 1.70 -27.00 -11.32
N LYS A 56 1.94 -25.75 -10.91
CA LYS A 56 2.37 -25.37 -9.56
C LYS A 56 1.62 -24.11 -9.11
N ARG A 57 0.34 -24.29 -8.77
CA ARG A 57 -0.47 -23.24 -8.16
C ARG A 57 0.01 -23.05 -6.71
N ASN A 58 0.56 -21.89 -6.38
CA ASN A 58 0.86 -21.56 -4.99
C ASN A 58 -0.46 -21.42 -4.22
N TRP A 59 -0.58 -22.12 -3.09
CA TRP A 59 -1.80 -22.16 -2.28
C TRP A 59 -2.18 -20.77 -1.72
N LEU A 60 -1.20 -19.87 -1.56
CA LEU A 60 -1.40 -18.48 -1.17
C LEU A 60 -2.16 -17.66 -2.22
N LEU A 61 -2.14 -18.11 -3.47
CA LEU A 61 -2.81 -17.43 -4.59
C LEU A 61 -4.08 -18.17 -5.04
N GLN A 62 -4.35 -19.38 -4.56
CA GLN A 62 -5.51 -20.17 -4.98
C GLN A 62 -6.05 -21.09 -3.86
N PRO A 63 -7.29 -20.89 -3.38
CA PRO A 63 -8.17 -19.76 -3.70
C PRO A 63 -7.65 -18.44 -3.11
N PHE A 64 -7.74 -17.33 -3.85
CA PHE A 64 -7.34 -16.01 -3.37
C PHE A 64 -8.48 -15.38 -2.56
N ARG A 65 -8.52 -15.66 -1.25
CA ARG A 65 -9.55 -15.18 -0.32
C ARG A 65 -9.18 -13.84 0.30
N GLU A 66 -10.11 -13.25 1.05
CA GLU A 66 -9.87 -12.00 1.79
C GLU A 66 -8.69 -12.13 2.76
N SER A 67 -8.62 -13.24 3.50
CA SER A 67 -7.47 -13.55 4.38
C SER A 67 -6.12 -13.57 3.64
N ASN A 68 -6.07 -14.06 2.39
CA ASN A 68 -4.85 -13.98 1.57
C ASN A 68 -4.52 -12.54 1.17
N MET A 69 -5.54 -11.76 0.79
CA MET A 69 -5.36 -10.34 0.45
C MET A 69 -4.82 -9.55 1.65
N GLN A 70 -5.40 -9.76 2.83
CA GLN A 70 -4.94 -9.18 4.10
C GLN A 70 -3.49 -9.58 4.43
N LEU A 71 -3.13 -10.86 4.24
CA LEU A 71 -1.76 -11.30 4.39
C LEU A 71 -0.82 -10.53 3.45
N PHE A 72 -1.14 -10.43 2.15
CA PHE A 72 -0.31 -9.70 1.21
C PHE A 72 -0.25 -8.19 1.48
N ALA A 73 -1.29 -7.60 2.08
CA ALA A 73 -1.23 -6.23 2.59
C ALA A 73 -0.19 -6.09 3.72
N LEU A 74 -0.16 -7.03 4.69
CA LEU A 74 0.89 -7.07 5.72
C LEU A 74 2.29 -7.28 5.12
N ILE A 75 2.42 -8.13 4.09
CA ILE A 75 3.69 -8.35 3.37
C ILE A 75 4.15 -7.07 2.66
N SER A 76 3.24 -6.30 2.07
CA SER A 76 3.61 -5.03 1.44
C SER A 76 4.19 -4.04 2.45
N LEU A 77 3.63 -3.97 3.67
CA LEU A 77 4.20 -3.19 4.78
C LEU A 77 5.57 -3.73 5.19
N TRP A 78 5.74 -5.05 5.21
CA TRP A 78 7.02 -5.67 5.55
C TRP A 78 8.11 -5.29 4.56
N ILE A 79 7.86 -5.50 3.26
CA ILE A 79 8.80 -5.16 2.19
C ILE A 79 9.12 -3.67 2.23
N SER A 80 8.08 -2.83 2.36
CA SER A 80 8.24 -1.39 2.47
C SER A 80 9.13 -0.97 3.66
N SER A 81 8.98 -1.61 4.83
CA SER A 81 9.85 -1.36 5.97
C SER A 81 11.30 -1.73 5.67
N LYS A 82 11.56 -2.84 4.96
CA LYS A 82 12.91 -3.25 4.54
C LYS A 82 13.56 -2.28 3.56
N ILE A 83 12.76 -1.56 2.76
CA ILE A 83 13.27 -0.56 1.82
C ILE A 83 13.68 0.73 2.55
N HIS A 84 12.88 1.18 3.51
CA HIS A 84 13.03 2.53 4.07
C HIS A 84 13.64 2.60 5.47
N GLU A 85 13.60 1.52 6.25
CA GLU A 85 13.98 1.52 7.67
C GLU A 85 15.28 0.74 7.91
N SER A 86 16.15 1.31 8.76
CA SER A 86 17.36 0.63 9.22
C SER A 86 17.06 -0.61 10.06
N CYS A 87 15.93 -0.59 10.78
CA CYS A 87 15.43 -1.68 11.61
C CYS A 87 14.01 -2.06 11.13
N PRO A 88 13.87 -2.87 10.07
CA PRO A 88 12.57 -3.18 9.49
C PRO A 88 11.69 -4.00 10.44
N LEU A 89 10.39 -4.04 10.14
CA LEU A 89 9.43 -4.84 10.87
C LEU A 89 9.88 -6.30 10.94
N SER A 90 9.66 -6.92 12.10
CA SER A 90 9.96 -8.34 12.28
C SER A 90 8.81 -9.19 11.74
N VAL A 91 9.11 -10.40 11.26
CA VAL A 91 8.06 -11.37 10.90
C VAL A 91 7.19 -11.73 12.11
N LYS A 92 7.72 -11.63 13.34
CA LYS A 92 6.99 -11.91 14.57
C LYS A 92 5.93 -10.86 14.86
N SER A 93 6.24 -9.57 14.67
CA SER A 93 5.26 -8.49 14.85
C SER A 93 4.15 -8.55 13.82
N LEU A 94 4.50 -8.85 12.55
CA LEU A 94 3.51 -9.05 11.48
C LEU A 94 2.62 -10.26 11.75
N LYS A 95 3.21 -11.37 12.20
CA LYS A 95 2.43 -12.55 12.59
C LYS A 95 1.52 -12.25 13.77
N SER A 96 2.03 -11.62 14.82
CA SER A 96 1.25 -11.28 16.01
C SER A 96 0.03 -10.43 15.65
N LEU A 97 0.22 -9.41 14.80
CA LEU A 97 -0.89 -8.60 14.31
C LEU A 97 -1.85 -9.44 13.44
N GLY A 98 -1.31 -10.22 12.50
CA GLY A 98 -2.11 -11.10 11.65
C GLY A 98 -2.98 -12.08 12.43
N ASP A 99 -2.45 -12.69 13.49
CA ASP A 99 -3.21 -13.59 14.39
C ASP A 99 -4.37 -12.86 15.09
N GLU A 100 -4.24 -11.56 15.34
CA GLU A 100 -5.26 -10.73 16.00
C GLU A 100 -6.35 -10.28 15.02
N ILE A 101 -5.98 -9.85 13.81
CA ILE A 101 -6.88 -9.11 12.92
C ILE A 101 -7.36 -9.92 11.70
N ILE A 102 -6.71 -11.04 11.35
CA ILE A 102 -7.13 -11.92 10.26
C ILE A 102 -7.93 -13.09 10.84
N GLY A 103 -9.25 -12.98 10.76
CA GLY A 103 -10.16 -13.94 11.41
C GLY A 103 -10.29 -15.29 10.72
N GLU A 104 -10.28 -15.34 9.39
CA GLU A 104 -10.64 -16.57 8.64
C GLU A 104 -9.55 -17.64 8.62
N GLN A 105 -8.29 -17.23 8.71
CA GLN A 105 -7.14 -18.13 8.54
C GLN A 105 -5.96 -17.66 9.39
N HIS A 106 -5.34 -18.60 10.09
CA HIS A 106 -4.11 -18.36 10.83
C HIS A 106 -2.90 -18.73 9.99
N PHE A 107 -2.02 -17.75 9.77
CA PHE A 107 -0.81 -17.92 8.99
C PHE A 107 0.38 -18.21 9.90
N THR A 108 1.21 -19.16 9.49
CA THR A 108 2.46 -19.51 10.14
C THR A 108 3.56 -18.52 9.74
N ILE A 109 4.67 -18.48 10.50
CA ILE A 109 5.85 -17.69 10.10
C ILE A 109 6.35 -18.08 8.71
N ARG A 110 6.24 -19.38 8.35
CA ARG A 110 6.63 -19.87 7.03
C ARG A 110 5.76 -19.25 5.94
N ASP A 111 4.47 -19.08 6.18
CA ASP A 111 3.53 -18.54 5.20
C ASP A 111 3.82 -17.06 4.93
N PHE A 112 4.25 -16.30 5.95
CA PHE A 112 4.73 -14.92 5.76
C PHE A 112 5.99 -14.87 4.89
N LEU A 113 6.97 -15.75 5.17
CA LEU A 113 8.21 -15.84 4.39
C LEU A 113 7.93 -16.25 2.93
N GLU A 114 7.04 -17.22 2.73
CA GLU A 114 6.64 -17.66 1.39
C GLU A 114 5.88 -16.54 0.66
N SER A 115 4.97 -15.85 1.35
CA SER A 115 4.20 -14.74 0.79
C SER A 115 5.09 -13.57 0.37
N GLU A 116 6.18 -13.30 1.09
CA GLU A 116 7.17 -12.31 0.65
C GLU A 116 7.75 -12.68 -0.73
N VAL A 117 8.18 -13.93 -0.91
CA VAL A 117 8.73 -14.40 -2.18
C VAL A 117 7.68 -14.35 -3.29
N VAL A 118 6.45 -14.79 -3.01
CA VAL A 118 5.34 -14.74 -3.96
C VAL A 118 5.00 -13.31 -4.35
N PHE A 119 4.98 -12.39 -3.39
CA PHE A 119 4.72 -10.97 -3.64
C PHE A 119 5.74 -10.39 -4.62
N MET A 120 7.02 -10.64 -4.35
CA MET A 120 8.12 -10.23 -5.22
C MET A 120 8.00 -10.82 -6.62
N GLN A 121 7.67 -12.12 -6.74
CA GLN A 121 7.48 -12.78 -8.04
C GLN A 121 6.28 -12.22 -8.83
N VAL A 122 5.18 -11.89 -8.16
CA VAL A 122 4.02 -11.25 -8.81
C VAL A 122 4.40 -9.88 -9.37
N LEU A 123 5.31 -9.16 -8.72
CA LEU A 123 5.85 -7.87 -9.18
C LEU A 123 7.07 -8.00 -10.11
N ASP A 124 7.46 -9.21 -10.52
CA ASP A 124 8.68 -9.45 -11.30
C ASP A 124 9.94 -8.83 -10.65
N PHE A 125 9.96 -8.78 -9.32
CA PHE A 125 10.99 -8.17 -8.47
C PHE A 125 11.19 -6.67 -8.68
N GLU A 126 10.30 -6.00 -9.43
CA GLU A 126 10.31 -4.56 -9.56
C GLU A 126 9.74 -3.94 -8.28
N ILE A 127 10.58 -3.55 -7.32
CA ILE A 127 10.13 -2.88 -6.08
C ILE A 127 10.65 -1.44 -5.95
N GLY A 128 11.02 -0.81 -7.07
CA GLY A 128 11.44 0.59 -7.09
C GLY A 128 10.37 1.52 -6.51
N VAL A 129 10.82 2.50 -5.71
CA VAL A 129 9.97 3.39 -4.87
C VAL A 129 10.06 4.87 -5.26
N SER A 130 10.57 5.19 -6.45
CA SER A 130 10.80 6.58 -6.87
C SER A 130 9.54 7.33 -7.33
N ASN A 131 8.42 6.63 -7.53
CA ASN A 131 7.19 7.21 -8.07
C ASN A 131 6.03 7.05 -7.08
N ILE A 132 6.17 7.63 -5.90
CA ILE A 132 5.19 7.54 -4.81
C ILE A 132 4.70 8.94 -4.49
N ALA A 133 3.39 9.11 -4.44
CA ALA A 133 2.76 10.43 -4.30
C ALA A 133 3.14 11.12 -2.99
N PHE A 134 3.44 10.35 -1.94
CA PHE A 134 3.91 10.89 -0.66
C PHE A 134 5.25 11.64 -0.79
N LEU A 135 6.20 11.12 -1.58
CA LEU A 135 7.49 11.79 -1.79
C LEU A 135 7.29 13.14 -2.48
N PHE A 136 6.46 13.16 -3.53
CA PHE A 136 6.11 14.41 -4.20
C PHE A 136 5.38 15.38 -3.27
N LEU A 137 4.49 14.90 -2.41
CA LEU A 137 3.76 15.74 -1.46
C LEU A 137 4.70 16.38 -0.43
N GLU A 138 5.63 15.60 0.11
CA GLU A 138 6.66 16.10 1.05
C GLU A 138 7.53 17.18 0.38
N ASP A 139 8.08 16.89 -0.80
CA ASP A 139 8.92 17.82 -1.55
C ASP A 139 8.18 19.10 -1.93
N LEU A 140 6.95 18.98 -2.46
CA LEU A 140 6.14 20.12 -2.87
C LEU A 140 5.74 20.97 -1.66
N LEU A 141 5.44 20.38 -0.51
CA LEU A 141 5.09 21.15 0.69
C LEU A 141 6.30 21.93 1.23
N ILE A 142 7.50 21.35 1.20
CA ILE A 142 8.74 22.04 1.58
C ILE A 142 8.93 23.26 0.67
N GLN A 143 8.87 23.07 -0.65
CA GLN A 143 8.98 24.17 -1.61
C GLN A 143 7.88 25.21 -1.43
N PHE A 144 6.64 24.78 -1.16
CA PHE A 144 5.52 25.69 -0.98
C PHE A 144 5.68 26.60 0.24
N ARG A 145 6.22 26.06 1.35
CA ARG A 145 6.56 26.83 2.55
C ARG A 145 7.63 27.88 2.29
N GLU A 146 8.60 27.59 1.42
CA GLU A 146 9.63 28.56 1.02
C GLU A 146 9.06 29.67 0.13
N LEU A 147 8.05 29.36 -0.69
CA LEU A 147 7.49 30.27 -1.69
C LEU A 147 6.36 31.17 -1.14
N ALA A 148 5.57 30.70 -0.17
CA ALA A 148 4.38 31.41 0.29
C ALA A 148 4.12 31.24 1.79
N ARG A 149 3.80 32.35 2.47
CA ARG A 149 3.44 32.36 3.90
C ARG A 149 2.26 31.43 4.25
N VAL A 150 1.31 31.28 3.33
CA VAL A 150 0.18 30.36 3.54
C VAL A 150 0.65 28.90 3.64
N GLY A 151 1.80 28.55 3.05
CA GLY A 151 2.40 27.22 3.17
C GLY A 151 2.80 26.88 4.61
N GLU A 152 3.14 27.87 5.44
CA GLU A 152 3.43 27.66 6.87
C GLU A 152 2.18 27.23 7.65
N LEU A 153 0.99 27.60 7.16
CA LEU A 153 -0.30 27.24 7.77
C LEU A 153 -0.77 25.84 7.37
N VAL A 154 -0.16 25.25 6.33
CA VAL A 154 -0.53 23.91 5.84
C VAL A 154 0.05 22.84 6.77
N ASN A 155 -0.83 22.17 7.50
CA ASN A 155 -0.48 21.03 8.33
C ASN A 155 -0.25 19.78 7.46
N PHE A 156 0.94 19.20 7.57
CA PHE A 156 1.33 17.99 6.84
C PHE A 156 0.45 16.78 7.19
N GLU A 157 0.01 16.66 8.44
CA GLU A 157 -0.90 15.60 8.87
C GLU A 157 -2.26 15.71 8.16
N THR A 158 -2.76 16.93 7.96
CA THR A 158 -4.00 17.13 7.20
C THR A 158 -3.82 16.72 5.73
N CYS A 159 -2.67 17.01 5.12
CA CYS A 159 -2.37 16.53 3.77
C CYS A 159 -2.34 14.99 3.71
N MET A 160 -1.75 14.33 4.70
CA MET A 160 -1.76 12.86 4.80
C MET A 160 -3.17 12.29 4.99
N ASN A 161 -4.01 12.94 5.80
CA ASN A 161 -5.40 12.50 6.00
C ASN A 161 -6.23 12.63 4.71
N ILE A 162 -6.02 13.70 3.94
CA ILE A 162 -6.63 13.84 2.61
C ILE A 162 -6.10 12.74 1.68
N MET A 163 -4.81 12.46 1.70
CA MET A 163 -4.22 11.41 0.89
C MET A 163 -4.79 10.03 1.22
N ASP A 164 -4.95 9.69 2.50
CA ASP A 164 -5.57 8.45 2.97
C ASP A 164 -7.02 8.35 2.46
N LEU A 165 -7.79 9.43 2.60
CA LEU A 165 -9.16 9.52 2.09
C LEU A 165 -9.22 9.28 0.58
N LEU A 166 -8.31 9.89 -0.19
CA LEU A 166 -8.29 9.71 -1.63
C LEU A 166 -7.94 8.25 -2.00
N TYR A 167 -7.04 7.59 -1.25
CA TYR A 167 -6.72 6.18 -1.52
C TYR A 167 -7.93 5.27 -1.30
N GLU A 168 -8.73 5.55 -0.25
CA GLU A 168 -9.94 4.80 0.09
C GLU A 168 -11.10 5.02 -0.88
N THR A 169 -11.33 6.27 -1.29
CA THR A 169 -12.58 6.67 -1.96
C THR A 169 -12.54 6.58 -3.48
N GLU A 170 -11.37 6.74 -4.11
CA GLU A 170 -11.32 6.84 -5.57
C GLU A 170 -11.08 5.50 -6.26
N GLU A 171 -12.17 4.94 -6.80
CA GLU A 171 -12.08 4.06 -7.94
C GLU A 171 -11.58 4.86 -9.15
N THR A 172 -10.31 4.68 -9.50
CA THR A 172 -9.85 4.94 -10.88
C THR A 172 -10.07 6.38 -11.38
N SER A 173 -9.75 7.40 -10.59
CA SER A 173 -9.57 8.73 -11.18
C SER A 173 -8.27 8.74 -11.99
N SER A 174 -8.29 9.42 -13.15
CA SER A 174 -7.09 9.67 -13.96
C SER A 174 -6.01 10.46 -13.20
N LEU A 175 -6.36 11.09 -12.07
CA LEU A 175 -5.46 11.85 -11.20
C LEU A 175 -4.40 10.95 -10.54
N TYR A 176 -4.73 9.68 -10.26
CA TYR A 176 -3.78 8.68 -9.76
C TYR A 176 -2.81 8.14 -10.80
N ALA A 177 -3.00 8.43 -12.09
CA ALA A 177 -2.03 8.01 -13.12
C ALA A 177 -0.67 8.70 -12.93
N SER A 178 -0.64 9.83 -12.23
CA SER A 178 0.56 10.60 -11.91
C SER A 178 0.63 10.87 -10.41
N PRO A 179 1.52 10.20 -9.67
CA PRO A 179 1.72 10.44 -8.24
C PRO A 179 2.05 11.89 -7.90
N CYS A 180 2.74 12.61 -8.80
CA CYS A 180 3.01 14.04 -8.67
C CYS A 180 1.73 14.88 -8.80
N SER A 181 0.83 14.53 -9.72
CA SER A 181 -0.44 15.25 -9.90
C SER A 181 -1.35 15.10 -8.68
N LEU A 182 -1.40 13.91 -8.08
CA LEU A 182 -2.12 13.68 -6.82
C LEU A 182 -1.57 14.55 -5.69
N ALA A 183 -0.26 14.59 -5.52
CA ALA A 183 0.39 15.41 -4.51
C ALA A 183 0.07 16.90 -4.69
N ALA A 184 0.17 17.40 -5.94
CA ALA A 184 -0.14 18.79 -6.26
C ALA A 184 -1.62 19.13 -6.02
N SER A 185 -2.56 18.22 -6.32
CA SER A 185 -3.99 18.47 -6.08
C SER A 185 -4.32 18.59 -4.60
N ILE A 186 -3.65 17.82 -3.73
CA ILE A 186 -3.83 17.92 -2.27
C ILE A 186 -3.42 19.31 -1.78
N LEU A 187 -2.28 19.83 -2.24
CA LEU A 187 -1.82 21.17 -1.85
C LEU A 187 -2.70 22.28 -2.42
N ALA A 188 -3.27 22.10 -3.62
CA ALA A 188 -4.18 23.05 -4.23
C ALA A 188 -5.45 23.29 -3.40
N CYS A 189 -5.90 22.31 -2.61
CA CYS A 189 -7.04 22.47 -1.68
C CYS A 189 -6.80 23.53 -0.60
N PHE A 190 -5.55 23.90 -0.32
CA PHE A 190 -5.18 24.89 0.69
C PHE A 190 -4.89 26.28 0.10
N LEU A 191 -5.01 26.44 -1.23
CA LEU A 191 -4.78 27.70 -1.94
C LEU A 191 -6.06 28.54 -2.17
N THR A 192 -7.22 28.02 -1.82
CA THR A 192 -8.53 28.70 -1.93
C THR A 192 -8.92 29.39 -0.63
#